data_AF-A0A917ME23-F1
#
_entry.id   AF-A0A917ME23-F1
#
_cell.length_a   1.000
_cell.length_b   1.000
_cell.length_c   1.000
_cell.angle_alpha   90.00
_cell.angle_beta   90.00
_cell.angle_gamma   90.00
#
_symmetry.space_group_name_H-M   'P 1'
#
loop_
_entity.id
_entity.type
_entity.pdbx_description
1 polymer ?
#
loop_
_entity_poly.entity_id
_entity_poly.type
_entity_poly.pdbx_seq_one_letter_code
_entity_poly.pdbx_strand_id
1 'polypeptide(L)'
;MRTIAELPHPDFKITIFAMNQKFIIKFEQGTLEQVYKIAEIDVTNGVDGVFQLVDTEFTQSVSARFQEMRQSFINAYNRHEY
;
A
#
# COMPACT_ATOMS: atom_id res chain seq x y z
N MET A 1 9.61 -13.29 0.18
CA MET A 1 8.41 -12.59 0.65
C MET A 1 7.22 -13.53 0.52
N ARG A 2 6.51 -13.86 1.61
CA ARG A 2 5.33 -14.74 1.55
C ARG A 2 4.07 -13.87 1.56
N THR A 3 3.14 -14.12 0.63
CA THR A 3 1.80 -13.51 0.67
C THR A 3 1.00 -14.09 1.82
N ILE A 4 0.40 -13.22 2.63
CA ILE A 4 -0.43 -13.58 3.77
C ILE A 4 -1.91 -13.43 3.42
N ALA A 5 -2.28 -12.31 2.79
CA ALA A 5 -3.66 -12.03 2.41
C ALA A 5 -3.72 -11.04 1.25
N GLU A 6 -4.83 -11.08 0.52
CA GLU A 6 -5.23 -10.06 -0.45
C GLU A 6 -6.60 -9.52 -0.02
N LEU A 7 -6.73 -8.20 0.07
CA LEU A 7 -7.99 -7.55 0.45
C LEU A 7 -8.63 -6.92 -0.79
N PRO A 8 -9.94 -7.13 -1.01
CA PRO A 8 -10.64 -6.52 -2.13
C PRO A 8 -10.83 -5.02 -1.89
N HIS A 9 -10.54 -4.20 -2.91
CA HIS A 9 -10.87 -2.78 -2.93
C HIS A 9 -11.17 -2.36 -4.38
N PRO A 10 -12.16 -1.48 -4.63
CA PRO A 10 -12.58 -1.14 -6.00
C PRO A 10 -11.48 -0.45 -6.83
N ASP A 11 -10.65 0.38 -6.20
CA ASP A 11 -9.75 1.29 -6.92
C ASP A 11 -8.28 0.82 -7.01
N PHE A 12 -7.87 -0.15 -6.21
CA PHE A 12 -6.49 -0.64 -6.13
C PHE A 12 -6.43 -2.01 -5.46
N LYS A 13 -5.38 -2.77 -5.74
CA LYS A 13 -5.13 -4.05 -5.10
C LYS A 13 -4.42 -3.83 -3.76
N ILE A 14 -4.85 -4.54 -2.71
CA ILE A 14 -4.19 -4.55 -1.41
C ILE A 14 -3.63 -5.94 -1.16
N THR A 15 -2.32 -6.04 -0.92
CA THR A 15 -1.64 -7.29 -0.61
C THR A 15 -0.83 -7.15 0.67
N ILE A 16 -1.03 -8.08 1.61
CA ILE A 16 -0.25 -8.15 2.84
C ILE A 16 0.77 -9.28 2.70
N PHE A 17 2.03 -8.96 2.95
CA PHE A 17 3.12 -9.93 2.97
C PHE A 17 3.74 -10.02 4.36
N ALA A 18 4.39 -11.16 4.64
CA ALA A 18 5.35 -11.31 5.72
C ALA A 18 6.75 -11.55 5.13
N MET A 19 7.71 -10.78 5.60
CA MET A 19 9.12 -10.96 5.24
C MET A 19 10.03 -10.33 6.30
N ASN A 20 11.02 -11.10 6.76
CA ASN A 20 12.05 -10.62 7.70
C ASN A 20 11.45 -9.98 8.97
N GLN A 21 10.51 -10.68 9.62
CA GLN A 21 9.85 -10.23 10.86
C GLN A 21 9.08 -8.90 10.70
N LYS A 22 8.60 -8.64 9.48
CA LYS A 22 7.79 -7.46 9.16
C LYS A 22 6.57 -7.88 8.38
N PHE A 23 5.43 -7.29 8.74
CA PHE A 23 4.30 -7.18 7.83
C PHE A 23 4.55 -6.05 6.83
N ILE A 24 4.21 -6.31 5.58
CA ILE A 24 4.32 -5.37 4.48
C ILE A 24 2.94 -5.22 3.87
N ILE A 25 2.36 -4.02 3.97
CA ILE A 25 1.10 -3.67 3.34
C ILE A 25 1.44 -2.99 2.01
N LYS A 26 1.08 -3.64 0.90
CA LYS A 26 1.29 -3.13 -0.44
C LYS A 26 -0.04 -2.74 -1.06
N PHE A 27 -0.13 -1.51 -1.53
CA PHE A 27 -1.23 -1.02 -2.35
C PHE A 27 -0.73 -0.84 -3.79
N GLU A 28 -1.49 -1.28 -4.78
CA GLU A 28 -1.11 -1.24 -6.20
C GLU A 28 -2.22 -0.64 -7.06
N GLN A 29 -1.91 0.43 -7.81
CA GLN A 29 -2.82 1.07 -8.77
C GLN A 29 -2.14 1.26 -10.12
N GLY A 30 -2.36 0.31 -11.03
CA GLY A 30 -1.70 0.28 -12.34
C GLY A 30 -0.18 0.11 -12.17
N THR A 31 0.61 1.10 -12.56
CA THR A 31 2.07 1.11 -12.46
C THR A 31 2.60 1.71 -11.15
N LEU A 32 1.73 2.17 -10.26
CA LEU A 32 2.10 2.80 -9.00
C LEU A 32 1.92 1.84 -7.84
N GLU A 33 2.86 1.86 -6.90
CA GLU A 33 2.77 1.11 -5.65
C GLU A 33 3.08 1.99 -4.43
N GLN A 34 2.32 1.78 -3.35
CA GLN A 34 2.60 2.34 -2.03
C GLN A 34 2.88 1.18 -1.07
N VAL A 35 4.00 1.23 -0.35
CA VAL A 35 4.45 0.14 0.52
C VAL A 35 4.67 0.65 1.95
N TYR A 36 3.96 0.07 2.90
CA TYR A 36 4.07 0.35 4.32
C TYR A 36 4.60 -0.88 5.05
N LYS A 37 5.59 -0.70 5.93
CA LYS A 37 6.24 -1.80 6.65
C LYS A 37 6.10 -1.58 8.15
N ILE A 38 5.70 -2.63 8.86
CA ILE A 38 5.56 -2.64 10.32
C ILE A 38 6.24 -3.89 10.86
N ALA A 39 6.98 -3.77 11.97
CA ALA A 39 7.57 -4.94 12.60
C ALA A 39 6.45 -5.80 13.19
N GLU A 40 6.58 -7.13 13.08
CA GLU A 40 5.55 -8.05 13.58
C GLU A 40 5.33 -7.90 15.10
N ILE A 41 6.39 -7.57 15.83
CA ILE A 41 6.35 -7.31 17.28
C ILE A 41 5.55 -6.06 17.67
N ASP A 42 5.41 -5.10 16.75
CA ASP A 42 4.68 -3.86 16.99
C ASP A 42 3.18 -3.98 16.66
N VAL A 43 2.75 -5.12 16.11
CA VAL A 43 1.35 -5.37 15.75
C VAL A 43 0.69 -6.25 16.79
N THR A 44 -0.26 -5.66 17.53
CA THR A 44 -1.12 -6.43 18.44
C THR A 44 -1.99 -7.38 17.62
N ASN A 45 -2.09 -8.64 18.04
CA ASN A 45 -2.84 -9.71 17.34
C ASN A 45 -2.29 -10.13 15.96
N GLY A 46 -1.01 -9.87 15.67
CA GLY A 46 -0.37 -10.36 14.44
C GLY A 46 -1.07 -9.84 13.17
N VAL A 47 -1.37 -10.74 12.22
CA VAL A 47 -1.99 -10.33 10.94
C VAL A 47 -3.36 -9.66 11.12
N ASP A 48 -4.15 -10.06 12.12
CA ASP A 48 -5.48 -9.48 12.35
C ASP A 48 -5.39 -8.01 12.77
N GLY A 49 -4.32 -7.63 13.49
CA GLY A 49 -4.03 -6.23 13.77
C GLY A 49 -3.69 -5.45 12.51
N VAL A 50 -3.02 -6.07 11.53
CA VAL A 50 -2.76 -5.45 10.22
C VAL A 50 -4.06 -5.21 9.47
N PHE A 51 -5.01 -6.13 9.51
CA PHE A 51 -6.32 -5.92 8.88
C PHE A 51 -7.07 -4.72 9.49
N GLN A 52 -6.95 -4.51 10.81
CA GLN A 52 -7.54 -3.35 11.47
C GLN A 52 -6.86 -2.03 11.07
N LEU A 53 -5.56 -2.04 10.79
CA LEU A 53 -4.82 -0.86 10.29
C LEU A 53 -5.22 -0.48 8.86
N VAL A 54 -5.74 -1.42 8.06
CA VAL A 54 -6.24 -1.16 6.71
C VAL A 54 -7.71 -0.76 6.79
N ASP A 55 -7.96 0.38 7.43
CA ASP A 55 -9.31 0.92 7.62
C ASP A 55 -9.75 1.87 6.49
N THR A 56 -10.96 2.40 6.64
CA THR A 56 -11.55 3.31 5.64
C THR A 56 -10.81 4.65 5.55
N GLU A 57 -10.33 5.21 6.65
CA GLU A 57 -9.62 6.49 6.64
C GLU A 57 -8.25 6.37 5.97
N PHE A 58 -7.53 5.30 6.29
CA PHE A 58 -6.23 5.01 5.70
C PHE A 58 -6.36 4.69 4.20
N THR A 59 -7.34 3.87 3.81
CA THR A 59 -7.56 3.55 2.39
C THR A 59 -7.97 4.76 1.56
N GLN A 60 -8.77 5.69 2.10
CA GLN A 60 -9.07 6.97 1.46
C GLN A 60 -7.81 7.82 1.27
N SER A 61 -6.97 7.89 2.30
CA SER A 61 -5.69 8.61 2.23
C SER A 61 -4.75 7.99 1.19
N VAL A 62 -4.67 6.66 1.12
CA VAL A 62 -3.91 5.94 0.08
C VAL A 62 -4.44 6.27 -1.32
N SER A 63 -5.76 6.32 -1.51
CA SER A 63 -6.38 6.70 -2.78
C SER A 63 -5.97 8.11 -3.22
N ALA A 64 -6.03 9.09 -2.30
CA ALA A 64 -5.61 10.45 -2.58
C ALA A 64 -4.11 10.53 -2.94
N ARG A 65 -3.25 9.80 -2.22
CA ARG A 65 -1.82 9.75 -2.52
C ARG A 65 -1.52 9.15 -3.89
N PHE A 66 -2.30 8.19 -4.37
CA PHE A 66 -2.12 7.68 -5.73
C PHE A 66 -2.36 8.76 -6.79
N GLN A 67 -3.35 9.64 -6.59
CA GLN A 67 -3.60 10.76 -7.50
C GLN A 67 -2.40 11.72 -7.52
N GLU A 68 -1.87 12.06 -6.34
CA GLU A 68 -0.69 12.93 -6.21
C GLU A 68 0.56 12.31 -6.83
N MET A 69 0.80 11.03 -6.57
CA MET A 69 1.93 10.27 -7.17
C MET A 69 1.84 10.28 -8.69
N ARG A 70 0.65 10.01 -9.23
CA ARG A 70 0.41 10.00 -10.69
C ARG A 70 0.67 11.37 -11.29
N GLN A 71 0.11 12.43 -10.70
CA GLN A 71 0.32 13.79 -11.19
C GLN A 71 1.79 14.19 -11.14
N SER A 72 2.48 13.87 -10.05
CA SER A 72 3.90 14.18 -9.87
C SER A 72 4.77 13.47 -10.90
N PHE A 73 4.48 12.20 -11.16
CA PHE A 73 5.20 11.40 -12.16
C PHE A 73 4.97 11.91 -13.59
N ILE A 74 3.71 12.19 -13.97
CA ILE A 74 3.37 12.77 -15.27
C ILE A 74 4.08 14.13 -15.46
N ASN A 75 4.06 14.98 -14.44
CA ASN A 75 4.72 16.29 -14.51
C ASN A 75 6.24 16.16 -14.69
N ALA A 76 6.87 15.18 -14.05
CA ALA A 76 8.30 14.92 -14.23
C ALA A 76 8.59 14.41 -15.65
N TYR A 77 7.79 13.46 -16.13
CA TYR A 77 7.90 12.93 -17.48
C TYR A 77 7.78 14.04 -18.54
N ASN A 78 6.75 14.89 -18.44
CA ASN A 78 6.51 15.98 -19.38
C ASN A 78 7.61 17.06 -19.39
N ARG A 79 8.49 17.13 -18.38
CA ARG A 79 9.60 18.10 -18.37
C ARG A 79 10.86 17.58 -19.06
N HIS A 80 10.99 16.26 -19.21
CA HIS A 80 12.25 15.63 -19.62
C HIS A 80 12.10 14.77 -20.88
N GLU A 81 10.92 14.21 -21.11
CA GLU A 81 10.68 13.20 -22.15
C GLU A 81 9.60 13.63 -23.17
N TYR A 82 9.06 14.84 -23.03
CA TYR A 82 8.10 15.47 -23.96
C TYR A 82 8.56 16.90 -24.26
#